data_AF-A0A266Q930-F1
#
_entry.id   AF-A0A266Q930-F1
#
_cell.length_a   1.000
_cell.length_b   1.000
_cell.length_c   1.000
_cell.angle_alpha   90.00
_cell.angle_beta   90.00
_cell.angle_gamma   90.00
#
_symmetry.space_group_name_H-M   'P 1'
#
loop_
_entity.id
_entity.type
_entity.pdbx_description
1 polymer ?
#
loop_
_entity_poly.entity_id
_entity_poly.type
_entity_poly.pdbx_seq_one_letter_code
_entity_poly.pdbx_strand_id
1 'polypeptide(L)'
;MSYWKVVKFVLIAAVVVAYFLKPYSEEMYYVYASLGWAPVIVGFMFFPGVIFISVFVLKVVLRRKLNFKRPTWSSNPLSFDSPENFFHLAGFVLIAGGLSDLLFFYLNAGELCPALFSSVSSGLGILFGIRVLALVYEKQSS
;
A
#
# COMPACT_ATOMS: atom_id res chain seq x y z
N MET A 1 -17.64 -15.45 -11.34
CA MET A 1 -16.88 -14.34 -10.71
C MET A 1 -16.09 -14.93 -9.53
N SER A 2 -14.78 -14.76 -9.44
CA SER A 2 -13.97 -15.36 -8.34
C SER A 2 -14.37 -14.71 -7.01
N TYR A 3 -14.69 -15.53 -6.00
CA TYR A 3 -15.12 -15.06 -4.68
C TYR A 3 -14.09 -14.12 -4.02
N TRP A 4 -12.79 -14.36 -4.25
CA TRP A 4 -11.72 -13.48 -3.75
C TRP A 4 -11.82 -12.05 -4.24
N LYS A 5 -12.32 -11.82 -5.48
CA LYS A 5 -12.56 -10.45 -5.96
C LYS A 5 -13.58 -9.76 -5.06
N VAL A 6 -14.69 -10.44 -4.76
CA VAL A 6 -15.76 -9.92 -3.89
C VAL A 6 -15.22 -9.65 -2.50
N VAL A 7 -14.49 -10.60 -1.90
CA VAL A 7 -13.89 -10.42 -0.57
C VAL A 7 -12.99 -9.19 -0.52
N LYS A 8 -12.12 -8.99 -1.51
CA LYS A 8 -11.24 -7.80 -1.56
C LYS A 8 -12.03 -6.50 -1.65
N PHE A 9 -13.08 -6.45 -2.49
CA PHE A 9 -13.94 -5.28 -2.58
C PHE A 9 -14.65 -4.99 -1.26
N VAL A 10 -15.20 -6.02 -0.60
CA VAL A 10 -15.85 -5.88 0.70
C VAL A 10 -14.87 -5.36 1.76
N LEU A 11 -13.64 -5.89 1.80
CA LEU A 11 -12.61 -5.42 2.73
C LEU A 11 -12.23 -3.96 2.48
N ILE A 12 -12.04 -3.56 1.22
CA ILE A 12 -11.75 -2.17 0.85
C ILE A 12 -12.93 -1.27 1.24
N ALA A 13 -14.16 -1.66 0.94
CA ALA A 13 -15.36 -0.90 1.29
C ALA A 13 -15.54 -0.76 2.81
N ALA A 14 -15.28 -1.83 3.57
CA ALA A 14 -15.34 -1.80 5.02
C ALA A 14 -14.32 -0.81 5.62
N VAL A 15 -13.11 -0.77 5.06
CA VAL A 15 -12.09 0.21 5.45
C VAL A 15 -12.55 1.63 5.16
N VAL A 16 -13.07 1.91 3.96
CA VAL A 16 -13.62 3.21 3.59
C VAL A 16 -14.69 3.65 4.61
N VAL A 17 -15.67 2.78 4.92
CA VAL A 17 -16.73 3.09 5.90
C VAL A 17 -16.12 3.35 7.28
N ALA A 18 -15.19 2.52 7.74
CA ALA A 18 -14.55 2.69 9.05
C ALA A 18 -13.87 4.06 9.21
N TYR A 19 -13.27 4.59 8.14
CA TYR A 19 -12.65 5.92 8.15
C TYR A 19 -13.65 7.07 8.34
N PHE A 20 -14.91 6.90 7.94
CA PHE A 20 -15.97 7.88 8.18
C PHE A 20 -16.65 7.74 9.56
N LEU A 21 -16.46 6.60 10.24
CA LEU A 21 -17.03 6.37 11.57
C LEU A 21 -16.14 6.91 12.69
N LYS A 22 -14.89 7.31 12.40
CA LYS A 22 -13.98 7.85 13.42
C LYS A 22 -14.42 9.27 13.83
N PRO A 23 -14.28 9.64 15.12
CA PRO A 23 -14.55 11.01 15.55
C PRO A 23 -13.48 11.96 15.01
N TYR A 24 -13.89 13.16 14.60
CA TYR A 24 -12.96 14.24 14.27
C TYR A 24 -12.38 14.85 15.56
N SER A 25 -11.09 15.20 15.53
CA SER A 25 -10.42 15.94 16.59
C SER A 25 -9.45 16.96 15.96
N GLU A 26 -9.55 18.22 16.34
CA GLU A 26 -8.63 19.28 15.90
C GLU A 26 -7.20 19.00 16.35
N GLU A 27 -7.02 18.44 17.56
CA GLU A 27 -5.69 18.05 18.07
C GLU A 27 -5.00 17.07 17.12
N MET A 28 -5.75 16.11 16.59
CA MET A 28 -5.24 15.14 15.61
C MET A 28 -4.75 15.83 14.32
N TYR A 29 -5.47 16.85 13.85
CA TYR A 29 -5.07 17.64 12.68
C TYR A 29 -3.75 18.38 12.93
N TYR A 30 -3.60 19.05 14.06
CA TYR A 30 -2.37 19.79 14.39
C TYR A 30 -1.15 18.87 14.52
N VAL A 31 -1.34 17.67 15.08
CA VAL A 31 -0.28 16.65 15.10
C VAL A 31 0.14 16.30 13.68
N TYR A 32 -0.79 16.02 12.77
CA TYR A 32 -0.46 15.72 11.38
C TYR A 32 0.20 16.90 10.65
N ALA A 33 -0.26 18.12 10.89
CA ALA A 33 0.33 19.31 10.29
C ALA A 33 1.80 19.49 10.69
N SER A 34 2.15 19.17 11.95
CA SER A 34 3.52 19.28 12.46
C SER A 34 4.53 18.31 11.82
N LEU A 35 4.07 17.17 11.28
CA LEU A 35 4.94 16.14 10.69
C LEU A 35 5.44 16.49 9.29
N GLY A 36 4.78 17.42 8.60
CA GLY A 36 5.13 17.82 7.23
C GLY A 36 5.17 16.65 6.23
N TRP A 37 6.11 16.71 5.29
CA TRP A 37 6.23 15.73 4.19
C TRP A 37 6.97 14.44 4.56
N ALA A 38 7.62 14.39 5.73
CA ALA A 38 8.47 13.25 6.09
C ALA A 38 7.72 11.90 6.06
N PRO A 39 6.49 11.76 6.62
CA PRO A 39 5.75 10.50 6.56
C PRO A 39 5.37 10.08 5.13
N VAL A 40 5.14 11.04 4.23
CA VAL A 40 4.79 10.78 2.82
C VAL A 40 5.99 10.18 2.09
N ILE A 41 7.16 10.80 2.24
CA ILE A 41 8.40 10.36 1.60
C ILE A 41 8.80 8.99 2.15
N VAL A 42 8.79 8.83 3.48
CA VAL A 42 9.10 7.55 4.13
C VAL A 42 8.11 6.47 3.67
N GLY A 43 6.80 6.76 3.68
CA GLY A 43 5.78 5.82 3.22
C GLY A 43 6.01 5.35 1.77
N PHE A 44 6.33 6.27 0.87
CA PHE A 44 6.62 5.92 -0.53
C PHE A 44 7.90 5.09 -0.67
N MET A 45 8.98 5.51 0.00
CA MET A 45 10.33 4.97 -0.23
C MET A 45 10.58 3.67 0.51
N PHE A 46 9.89 3.42 1.63
CA PHE A 46 10.12 2.25 2.48
C PHE A 46 9.94 0.93 1.72
N PHE A 47 8.78 0.74 1.08
CA PHE A 47 8.48 -0.53 0.40
C PHE A 47 9.35 -0.80 -0.85
N PRO A 48 9.53 0.16 -1.78
CA PRO A 48 10.48 0.00 -2.87
C PRO A 48 11.89 -0.23 -2.36
N GLY A 49 12.33 0.49 -1.33
CA GLY A 49 13.65 0.32 -0.71
C GLY A 49 13.88 -1.10 -0.19
N VAL A 50 12.94 -1.64 0.60
CA VAL A 50 12.98 -3.03 1.08
C VAL A 50 13.04 -4.01 -0.08
N ILE A 51 12.25 -3.78 -1.13
CA ILE A 51 12.22 -4.65 -2.33
C ILE A 51 13.55 -4.60 -3.09
N PHE A 52 14.12 -3.41 -3.32
CA PHE A 52 15.42 -3.27 -3.98
C PHE A 52 16.51 -3.98 -3.21
N ILE A 53 16.58 -3.79 -1.88
CA ILE A 53 17.54 -4.47 -1.01
C ILE A 53 17.34 -5.98 -1.07
N SER A 54 16.09 -6.45 -0.96
CA SER A 54 15.77 -7.89 -0.98
C SER A 54 16.15 -8.54 -2.31
N VAL A 55 15.83 -7.88 -3.44
CA VAL A 55 16.21 -8.35 -4.78
C VAL A 55 17.73 -8.35 -4.96
N PHE A 56 18.41 -7.30 -4.48
CA PHE A 56 19.86 -7.21 -4.52
C PHE A 56 20.52 -8.36 -3.76
N VAL A 57 20.12 -8.59 -2.51
CA VAL A 57 20.62 -9.71 -1.70
C VAL A 57 20.32 -11.04 -2.38
N LEU A 58 19.09 -11.24 -2.86
CA LEU A 58 18.67 -12.51 -3.45
C LEU A 58 19.43 -12.83 -4.76
N LYS A 59 19.64 -11.83 -5.63
CA LYS A 59 20.30 -12.04 -6.93
C LYS A 59 21.82 -11.92 -6.89
N VAL A 60 22.36 -10.94 -6.18
CA VAL A 60 23.79 -10.64 -6.19
C VAL A 60 24.54 -11.46 -5.14
N VAL A 61 24.02 -11.49 -3.91
CA VAL A 61 24.68 -12.18 -2.79
C VAL A 61 24.37 -13.68 -2.82
N LEU A 62 23.09 -14.04 -2.90
CA LEU A 62 22.63 -15.43 -2.80
C LEU A 62 22.52 -16.16 -4.15
N ARG A 63 22.57 -15.42 -5.28
CA ARG A 63 22.43 -15.95 -6.65
C ARG A 63 21.19 -16.85 -6.85
N ARG A 64 20.10 -16.58 -6.14
CA ARG A 64 18.84 -17.32 -6.24
C ARG A 64 17.93 -16.68 -7.29
N LYS A 65 17.04 -17.50 -7.86
CA LYS A 65 15.95 -17.03 -8.72
C LYS A 65 14.82 -16.48 -7.85
N LEU A 66 14.18 -15.42 -8.33
CA LEU A 66 12.99 -14.88 -7.67
C LEU A 66 11.82 -15.81 -8.02
N ASN A 67 11.19 -16.38 -6.99
CA ASN A 67 9.90 -17.04 -7.17
C ASN A 67 8.81 -16.00 -6.93
N PHE A 68 8.20 -15.52 -8.00
CA PHE A 68 7.20 -14.47 -7.95
C PHE A 68 6.03 -14.83 -8.85
N LYS A 69 4.82 -14.71 -8.33
CA LYS A 69 3.61 -14.85 -9.11
C LYS A 69 2.90 -13.51 -9.15
N ARG A 70 2.70 -12.96 -10.34
CA ARG A 70 2.03 -11.67 -10.49
C ARG A 70 0.66 -11.70 -9.78
N PRO A 71 0.44 -10.84 -8.78
CA PRO A 71 -0.82 -10.86 -8.04
C PRO A 71 -1.96 -10.41 -8.95
N THR A 72 -3.12 -11.03 -8.76
CA THR A 72 -4.35 -10.68 -9.49
C THR A 72 -5.50 -10.47 -8.53
N TRP A 73 -6.55 -9.79 -8.98
CA TRP A 73 -7.76 -9.59 -8.18
C TRP A 73 -8.42 -10.90 -7.73
N SER A 74 -8.28 -11.99 -8.49
CA SER A 74 -8.79 -13.31 -8.12
C SER A 74 -7.88 -14.15 -7.21
N SER A 75 -6.66 -13.68 -6.90
CA SER A 75 -5.71 -14.43 -6.07
C SER A 75 -6.06 -14.32 -4.57
N ASN A 76 -5.83 -15.39 -3.80
CA ASN A 76 -6.03 -15.39 -2.35
C ASN A 76 -5.00 -14.45 -1.67
N PRO A 77 -5.41 -13.36 -1.00
CA PRO A 77 -4.50 -12.45 -0.32
C PRO A 77 -3.94 -13.01 1.00
N LEU A 78 -4.48 -14.12 1.51
CA LEU A 78 -4.06 -14.73 2.78
C LEU A 78 -3.15 -15.96 2.58
N SER A 79 -2.66 -16.17 1.35
CA SER A 79 -1.76 -17.28 1.04
C SER A 79 -0.33 -16.97 1.48
N PHE A 80 0.21 -17.77 2.39
CA PHE A 80 1.62 -17.65 2.81
C PHE A 80 2.62 -18.05 1.71
N ASP A 81 2.18 -18.86 0.74
CA ASP A 81 3.01 -19.27 -0.40
C ASP A 81 3.20 -18.16 -1.44
N SER A 82 2.39 -17.10 -1.36
CA SER A 82 2.42 -15.98 -2.32
C SER A 82 2.11 -14.67 -1.60
N PRO A 83 3.01 -14.21 -0.72
CA PRO A 83 2.81 -13.03 0.12
C PRO A 83 2.59 -11.75 -0.69
N GLU A 84 3.04 -11.70 -1.95
CA GLU A 84 2.75 -10.59 -2.87
C GLU A 84 1.26 -10.34 -3.09
N ASN A 85 0.40 -11.35 -2.91
CA ASN A 85 -1.06 -11.18 -2.98
C ASN A 85 -1.60 -10.37 -1.78
N PHE A 86 -1.01 -10.56 -0.60
CA PHE A 86 -1.34 -9.76 0.58
C PHE A 86 -0.94 -8.30 0.35
N PHE A 87 0.30 -8.06 -0.07
CA PHE A 87 0.81 -6.71 -0.33
C PHE A 87 0.02 -6.01 -1.43
N HIS A 88 -0.41 -6.72 -2.47
CA HIS A 88 -1.28 -6.16 -3.49
C HIS A 88 -2.59 -5.65 -2.89
N LEU A 89 -3.25 -6.43 -2.04
CA LEU A 89 -4.46 -5.97 -1.33
C LEU A 89 -4.16 -4.81 -0.38
N ALA A 90 -3.09 -4.91 0.43
CA ALA A 90 -2.68 -3.87 1.36
C ALA A 90 -2.44 -2.53 0.66
N GLY A 91 -1.82 -2.53 -0.53
CA GLY A 91 -1.63 -1.34 -1.34
C GLY A 91 -2.96 -0.65 -1.70
N PHE A 92 -3.95 -1.41 -2.17
CA PHE A 92 -5.28 -0.84 -2.46
C PHE A 92 -6.04 -0.40 -1.22
N VAL A 93 -5.92 -1.13 -0.10
CA VAL A 93 -6.53 -0.76 1.18
C VAL A 93 -5.96 0.55 1.70
N LEU A 94 -4.64 0.72 1.66
CA LEU A 94 -3.98 1.97 2.09
C LEU A 94 -4.33 3.16 1.21
N ILE A 95 -4.45 2.95 -0.11
CA ILE A 95 -4.90 4.01 -1.03
C ILE A 95 -6.34 4.38 -0.74
N ALA A 96 -7.26 3.42 -0.66
CA ALA A 96 -8.68 3.69 -0.42
C ALA A 96 -8.90 4.33 0.96
N GLY A 97 -8.22 3.82 1.98
CA GLY A 97 -8.24 4.37 3.34
C GLY A 97 -7.68 5.78 3.38
N GLY A 98 -6.50 6.01 2.79
CA GLY A 98 -5.89 7.34 2.73
C GLY A 98 -6.72 8.36 1.95
N LEU A 99 -7.37 7.97 0.85
CA LEU A 99 -8.31 8.83 0.13
C LEU A 99 -9.55 9.16 0.96
N SER A 100 -10.05 8.19 1.72
CA SER A 100 -11.17 8.40 2.64
C SER A 100 -10.78 9.35 3.77
N ASP A 101 -9.58 9.22 4.31
CA ASP A 101 -8.99 10.12 5.30
C ASP A 101 -8.88 11.56 4.77
N LEU A 102 -8.33 11.73 3.57
CA LEU A 102 -8.22 13.03 2.93
C LEU A 102 -9.60 13.69 2.77
N LEU A 103 -10.58 12.94 2.27
CA LEU A 103 -11.93 13.44 2.13
C LEU A 103 -12.57 13.78 3.48
N PHE A 104 -12.41 12.91 4.48
CA PHE A 104 -12.91 13.13 5.83
C PHE A 104 -12.33 14.41 6.45
N PHE A 105 -11.01 14.61 6.40
CA PHE A 105 -10.38 15.80 6.95
C PHE A 105 -10.74 17.06 6.16
N TYR A 106 -10.84 16.97 4.83
CA TYR A 106 -11.29 18.11 4.03
C TYR A 106 -12.70 18.55 4.40
N LEU A 107 -13.63 17.60 4.61
CA LEU A 107 -15.02 17.89 4.97
C LEU A 107 -15.18 18.46 6.39
N ASN A 108 -14.30 18.11 7.33
CA ASN A 108 -14.41 18.54 8.73
C ASN A 108 -13.53 19.75 9.08
N ALA A 109 -12.32 19.84 8.51
CA ALA A 109 -11.35 20.90 8.81
C ALA A 109 -11.23 21.97 7.71
N GLY A 110 -11.72 21.69 6.49
CA GLY A 110 -11.59 22.60 5.33
C GLY A 110 -10.19 22.68 4.73
N GLU A 111 -9.19 22.08 5.38
CA GLU A 111 -7.79 22.12 5.00
C GLU A 111 -7.17 20.72 4.94
N LEU A 112 -6.12 20.59 4.13
CA LEU A 112 -5.32 19.37 4.02
C LEU A 112 -3.89 19.69 4.39
N CYS A 113 -3.27 18.81 5.19
CA CYS A 113 -1.85 18.88 5.49
C CYS A 113 -1.10 17.70 4.88
N PRO A 114 0.23 17.84 4.62
CA PRO A 114 1.00 16.84 3.90
C PRO A 114 0.95 15.42 4.49
N ALA A 115 0.98 15.29 5.82
CA ALA A 115 1.03 13.98 6.47
C ALA A 115 -0.21 13.11 6.19
N LEU A 116 -1.35 13.70 5.83
CA LEU A 116 -2.57 12.97 5.46
C LEU A 116 -2.38 12.13 4.19
N PHE A 117 -1.44 12.50 3.31
CA PHE A 117 -1.14 11.74 2.10
C PHE A 117 -0.28 10.49 2.37
N SER A 118 0.19 10.28 3.61
CA SER A 118 1.13 9.20 3.95
C SER A 118 0.58 7.79 3.67
N SER A 119 -0.69 7.54 3.97
CA SER A 119 -1.35 6.26 3.67
C SER A 119 -1.45 6.00 2.16
N VAL A 120 -1.88 7.00 1.38
CA VAL A 120 -1.95 6.89 -0.08
C VAL A 120 -0.55 6.65 -0.66
N SER A 121 0.43 7.41 -0.19
CA SER A 121 1.83 7.30 -0.59
C SER A 121 2.40 5.91 -0.30
N SER A 122 2.12 5.36 0.88
CA SER A 122 2.54 4.02 1.27
C SER A 122 1.91 2.95 0.38
N GLY A 123 0.61 3.06 0.09
CA GLY A 123 -0.07 2.13 -0.81
C GLY A 123 0.49 2.17 -2.23
N LEU A 124 0.81 3.36 -2.75
CA LEU A 124 1.49 3.52 -4.03
C LEU A 124 2.90 2.91 -4.01
N GLY A 125 3.67 3.13 -2.95
CA GLY A 125 5.00 2.54 -2.76
C GLY A 125 4.96 1.00 -2.80
N ILE A 126 3.97 0.39 -2.16
CA ILE A 126 3.75 -1.07 -2.22
C ILE A 126 3.47 -1.53 -3.65
N LEU A 127 2.49 -0.91 -4.33
CA LEU A 127 2.11 -1.31 -5.69
C LEU A 127 3.25 -1.11 -6.68
N PHE A 128 4.02 -0.02 -6.54
CA PHE A 128 5.22 0.23 -7.31
C PHE A 128 6.27 -0.87 -7.06
N GLY A 129 6.51 -1.22 -5.81
CA GLY A 129 7.41 -2.30 -5.44
C GLY A 129 7.02 -3.65 -6.08
N ILE A 130 5.74 -4.01 -6.03
CA ILE A 130 5.21 -5.21 -6.69
C ILE A 130 5.45 -5.15 -8.21
N ARG A 131 5.28 -3.98 -8.83
CA ARG A 131 5.53 -3.79 -10.26
C ARG A 131 7.01 -3.99 -10.59
N VAL A 132 7.92 -3.48 -9.75
CA VAL A 132 9.37 -3.71 -9.88
C VAL A 132 9.69 -5.21 -9.78
N LEU A 133 9.13 -5.92 -8.80
CA LEU A 133 9.31 -7.38 -8.68
C LEU A 133 8.85 -8.13 -9.93
N ALA A 134 7.70 -7.75 -10.49
CA ALA A 134 7.20 -8.35 -11.73
C ALA A 134 8.18 -8.17 -12.90
N LEU A 135 8.70 -6.95 -13.10
CA LEU A 135 9.67 -6.67 -14.16
C LEU A 135 10.98 -7.45 -13.95
N VAL A 136 11.43 -7.55 -12.71
CA VAL A 136 12.63 -8.30 -12.31
C VAL A 136 12.49 -9.80 -12.55
N TYR A 137 11.28 -10.34 -12.37
CA TYR A 137 10.92 -11.73 -12.64
C TYR A 137 10.79 -12.01 -14.15
N GLU A 138 10.07 -11.16 -14.89
CA GLU A 138 9.91 -11.26 -16.35
C GLU A 138 11.27 -11.31 -17.06
N LYS A 139 12.24 -10.48 -16.60
CA LYS A 139 13.63 -10.49 -17.10
C LYS A 139 14.44 -11.74 -16.74
N GLN A 140 14.04 -12.51 -15.71
CA GLN A 140 14.70 -13.79 -15.39
C GLN A 140 14.17 -14.96 -16.22
N SER A 141 12.93 -14.85 -16.71
CA SER A 141 12.28 -15.88 -17.53
C SER A 141 12.55 -15.75 -19.02
N SER A 142 13.04 -14.60 -19.49
CA SER A 142 13.56 -14.36 -20.84
C SER A 142 15.00 -14.84 -20.98
#